data_AF-A0AB34IGZ9-F1
#
_entry.id   AF-A0AB34IGZ9-F1
#
_cell.length_a   1.000
_cell.length_b   1.000
_cell.length_c   1.000
_cell.angle_alpha   90.00
_cell.angle_beta   90.00
_cell.angle_gamma   90.00
#
_symmetry.space_group_name_H-M   'P 1'
#
loop_
_entity.id
_entity.type
_entity.pdbx_description
1 polymer ?
#
loop_
_entity_poly.entity_id
_entity_poly.type
_entity_poly.pdbx_seq_one_letter_code
_entity_poly.pdbx_strand_id
1 'polypeptide(L)'
;MASRWLVYTVSTGGYDVEPASELRLSDADMAGVDFIRFVDEQSLSKLAGRPSRWRSVSLNSSSSPADRDAPQRLSRDLKIRPHRFPAVWRYDGSLYVDSNVRIHQRVWPLLYKLVLNSTDLAAYDFGRDLAGEAAWVRRYLLSRTVRFRSAEARAWLNHSLEQQVARYRRHGDHLWNRTMYGKVLLRRHNACMRTFGDLWWQEYTNGVPRDQLSLRYCTREANRRCGLRFTSLGWNGRHGPRFYRYFQVHFSPNQKGRLAGFR
;
A
#
# COMPACT_ATOMS: atom_id res chain seq x y z
N MET A 1 -7.94 7.28 -28.02
CA MET A 1 -8.89 6.87 -26.95
C MET A 1 -8.51 7.62 -25.68
N ALA A 2 -9.48 8.10 -24.90
CA ALA A 2 -9.19 8.74 -23.61
C ALA A 2 -8.63 7.70 -22.62
N SER A 3 -7.60 8.08 -21.85
CA SER A 3 -7.02 7.17 -20.86
C SER A 3 -8.02 6.82 -19.75
N ARG A 4 -8.05 5.55 -19.34
CA ARG A 4 -8.91 5.02 -18.28
C ARG A 4 -8.14 4.91 -16.98
N TRP A 5 -8.63 5.57 -15.94
CA TRP A 5 -7.99 5.59 -14.63
C TRP A 5 -8.86 4.95 -13.55
N LEU A 6 -8.17 4.36 -12.59
CA LEU A 6 -8.80 3.70 -11.45
C LEU A 6 -8.27 4.27 -10.14
N VAL A 7 -9.16 4.54 -9.20
CA VAL A 7 -8.83 4.69 -7.78
C VAL A 7 -9.37 3.48 -7.05
N TYR A 8 -8.54 2.83 -6.24
CA TYR A 8 -8.99 1.64 -5.54
C TYR A 8 -8.39 1.45 -4.15
N THR A 9 -9.11 0.69 -3.34
CA THR A 9 -8.74 0.29 -1.99
C THR A 9 -9.12 -1.17 -1.76
N VAL A 10 -8.57 -1.76 -0.70
CA VAL A 10 -8.83 -3.16 -0.33
C VAL A 10 -9.14 -3.24 1.15
N SER A 11 -10.30 -3.79 1.49
CA SER A 11 -10.75 -4.01 2.86
C SER A 11 -11.06 -5.49 3.04
N THR A 12 -10.28 -6.17 3.89
CA THR A 12 -10.42 -7.61 4.17
C THR A 12 -10.36 -7.86 5.67
N GLY A 13 -10.89 -9.00 6.14
CA GLY A 13 -10.92 -9.42 7.54
C GLY A 13 -11.85 -8.57 8.42
N GLY A 14 -12.74 -7.79 7.80
CA GLY A 14 -13.59 -6.83 8.49
C GLY A 14 -12.80 -5.69 9.15
N TYR A 15 -11.57 -5.42 8.75
CA TYR A 15 -10.76 -4.30 9.25
C TYR A 15 -10.87 -3.06 8.36
N ASP A 16 -10.76 -1.88 8.99
CA ASP A 16 -10.70 -0.59 8.29
C ASP A 16 -11.86 -0.39 7.28
N VAL A 17 -13.05 -0.88 7.65
CA VAL A 17 -14.31 -0.77 6.90
C VAL A 17 -15.08 0.48 7.37
N GLU A 18 -14.44 1.64 7.23
CA GLU A 18 -15.10 2.91 7.52
C GLU A 18 -15.69 3.50 6.22
N PRO A 19 -16.94 3.98 6.23
CA PRO A 19 -17.61 4.56 5.06
C PRO A 19 -16.98 5.89 4.61
N ALA A 20 -16.01 6.38 5.35
CA ALA A 20 -15.56 7.75 5.29
C ALA A 20 -14.50 8.03 4.20
N SER A 21 -14.14 7.06 3.35
CA SER A 21 -13.17 7.29 2.27
C SER A 21 -13.59 8.34 1.23
N GLU A 22 -14.84 8.81 1.29
CA GLU A 22 -15.52 9.55 0.21
C GLU A 22 -16.21 10.85 0.63
N LEU A 23 -16.15 11.24 1.91
CA LEU A 23 -17.03 12.25 2.55
C LEU A 23 -17.14 13.62 1.85
N ARG A 24 -16.35 13.91 0.80
CA ARG A 24 -16.27 15.21 0.13
C ARG A 24 -16.10 15.18 -1.39
N LEU A 25 -16.22 14.03 -2.06
CA LEU A 25 -16.14 14.00 -3.52
C LEU A 25 -17.52 14.29 -4.13
N SER A 26 -17.60 15.17 -5.12
CA SER A 26 -18.77 15.38 -5.98
C SER A 26 -18.79 14.42 -7.18
N ASP A 27 -19.85 14.38 -7.99
CA ASP A 27 -19.84 13.68 -9.30
C ASP A 27 -18.77 14.26 -10.23
N ALA A 28 -18.61 15.59 -10.23
CA ALA A 28 -17.57 16.26 -11.00
C ALA A 28 -16.15 15.87 -10.57
N ASP A 29 -15.90 15.65 -9.27
CA ASP A 29 -14.57 15.22 -8.79
C ASP A 29 -14.23 13.77 -9.18
N MET A 30 -15.24 12.95 -9.47
CA MET A 30 -15.10 11.54 -9.86
C MET A 30 -15.19 11.32 -11.37
N ALA A 31 -15.63 12.32 -12.14
CA ALA A 31 -15.81 12.21 -13.59
C ALA A 31 -14.53 11.75 -14.30
N GLY A 32 -14.64 10.69 -15.11
CA GLY A 32 -13.53 10.11 -15.88
C GLY A 32 -12.60 9.18 -15.09
N VAL A 33 -12.92 8.85 -13.84
CA VAL A 33 -12.15 7.93 -12.98
C VAL A 33 -13.09 6.93 -12.34
N ASP A 34 -12.78 5.63 -12.46
CA ASP A 34 -13.53 4.61 -11.76
C ASP A 34 -13.03 4.49 -10.30
N PHE A 35 -13.95 4.25 -9.37
CA PHE A 35 -13.63 4.03 -7.96
C PHE A 35 -14.09 2.64 -7.53
N ILE A 36 -13.14 1.80 -7.09
CA ILE A 36 -13.41 0.40 -6.73
C ILE A 36 -12.94 0.09 -5.32
N ARG A 37 -13.80 -0.54 -4.53
CA ARG A 37 -13.42 -1.15 -3.26
C ARG A 37 -13.43 -2.66 -3.40
N PHE A 38 -12.28 -3.29 -3.20
CA PHE A 38 -12.20 -4.75 -3.12
C PHE A 38 -12.48 -5.21 -1.70
N VAL A 39 -13.38 -6.17 -1.54
CA VAL A 39 -13.86 -6.64 -0.24
C VAL A 39 -13.95 -8.15 -0.18
N ASP A 40 -13.67 -8.76 0.97
CA ASP A 40 -14.10 -10.12 1.25
C ASP A 40 -15.51 -10.16 1.86
N GLU A 41 -16.06 -11.36 2.05
CA GLU A 41 -17.42 -11.55 2.60
C GLU A 41 -17.59 -10.90 3.99
N GLN A 42 -16.58 -11.05 4.86
CA GLN A 42 -16.61 -10.46 6.20
C GLN A 42 -16.61 -8.92 6.17
N SER A 43 -15.91 -8.30 5.22
CA SER A 43 -15.91 -6.84 5.07
C SER A 43 -17.16 -6.35 4.36
N LEU A 44 -17.70 -7.12 3.41
CA LEU A 44 -18.95 -6.82 2.72
C LEU A 44 -20.14 -6.77 3.70
N SER A 45 -20.22 -7.73 4.63
CA SER A 45 -21.29 -7.74 5.65
C SER A 45 -21.25 -6.50 6.56
N LYS A 46 -20.05 -6.01 6.91
CA LYS A 46 -19.89 -4.74 7.67
C LYS A 46 -20.25 -3.48 6.87
N LEU A 47 -20.28 -3.59 5.54
CA LEU A 47 -20.69 -2.51 4.64
C LEU A 47 -22.17 -2.56 4.29
N ALA A 48 -22.89 -3.63 4.61
CA ALA A 48 -24.30 -3.77 4.30
C ALA A 48 -25.09 -2.57 4.86
N GLY A 49 -25.93 -1.96 4.01
CA GLY A 49 -26.73 -0.78 4.36
C GLY A 49 -25.96 0.54 4.43
N ARG A 50 -24.65 0.57 4.12
CA ARG A 50 -23.86 1.80 4.09
C ARG A 50 -23.77 2.34 2.65
N PRO A 51 -24.23 3.57 2.36
CA PRO A 51 -24.08 4.16 1.04
C PRO A 51 -22.59 4.37 0.74
N SER A 52 -22.19 3.99 -0.47
CA SER A 52 -20.86 4.26 -1.03
C SER A 52 -21.00 4.49 -2.51
N ARG A 53 -20.26 5.48 -3.02
CA ARG A 53 -20.13 5.79 -4.45
C ARG A 53 -19.08 4.92 -5.11
N TRP A 54 -18.30 4.16 -4.33
CA TRP A 54 -17.33 3.20 -4.85
C TRP A 54 -18.03 1.89 -5.18
N ARG A 55 -17.71 1.35 -6.35
CA ARG A 55 -18.19 0.01 -6.73
C ARG A 55 -17.48 -1.04 -5.90
N SER A 56 -18.24 -1.84 -5.15
CA SER A 56 -17.70 -2.98 -4.43
C SER A 56 -17.44 -4.15 -5.38
N VAL A 57 -16.27 -4.77 -5.28
CA VAL A 57 -15.90 -5.99 -5.99
C VAL A 57 -15.51 -7.05 -4.96
N SER A 58 -16.27 -8.14 -4.93
CA SER A 58 -15.98 -9.26 -4.03
C SER A 58 -14.68 -9.96 -4.42
N LEU A 59 -13.86 -10.26 -3.44
CA LEU A 59 -12.70 -11.12 -3.55
C LEU A 59 -13.11 -12.52 -3.09
N ASN A 60 -13.09 -13.48 -4.01
CA ASN A 60 -13.28 -14.88 -3.66
C ASN A 60 -12.08 -15.33 -2.81
N SER A 61 -12.25 -15.39 -1.49
CA SER A 61 -11.27 -15.97 -0.59
C SER A 61 -11.51 -17.48 -0.58
N SER A 62 -10.73 -18.23 -1.36
CA SER A 62 -10.68 -19.70 -1.26
C SER A 62 -9.82 -20.19 -0.09
N SER A 63 -9.41 -19.28 0.80
CA SER A 63 -8.57 -19.57 1.96
C SER A 63 -9.37 -20.30 3.04
N SER A 64 -8.76 -21.36 3.59
CA SER A 64 -9.29 -22.07 4.75
C SER A 64 -9.51 -21.09 5.92
N PRO A 65 -10.63 -21.19 6.65
CA PRO A 65 -10.90 -20.39 7.86
C PRO A 65 -9.78 -20.44 8.92
N ALA A 66 -8.90 -21.44 8.86
CA ALA A 66 -7.77 -21.58 9.78
C ALA A 66 -6.59 -20.63 9.48
N ASP A 67 -6.47 -20.10 8.27
CA ASP A 67 -5.40 -19.16 7.92
C ASP A 67 -5.76 -17.74 8.38
N ARG A 68 -5.37 -17.41 9.62
CA ARG A 68 -5.63 -16.10 10.24
C ARG A 68 -4.95 -14.94 9.50
N ASP A 69 -3.92 -15.20 8.70
CA ASP A 69 -3.20 -14.18 7.94
C ASP A 69 -3.76 -14.02 6.51
N ALA A 70 -4.64 -14.92 6.05
CA ALA A 70 -5.21 -14.90 4.71
C ALA A 70 -5.84 -13.55 4.31
N PRO A 71 -6.64 -12.88 5.17
CA PRO A 71 -7.22 -11.59 4.80
C PRO A 71 -6.14 -10.52 4.57
N GLN A 72 -5.11 -10.47 5.43
CA GLN A 72 -4.02 -9.52 5.28
C GLN A 72 -3.17 -9.82 4.05
N ARG A 73 -2.91 -11.11 3.77
CA ARG A 73 -2.18 -11.55 2.58
C ARG A 73 -2.93 -11.21 1.30
N LEU A 74 -4.26 -11.40 1.27
CA LEU A 74 -5.11 -11.03 0.14
C LEU A 74 -5.11 -9.51 -0.11
N SER A 75 -5.22 -8.71 0.95
CA SER A 75 -5.09 -7.24 0.87
C SER A 75 -3.73 -6.83 0.30
N ARG A 76 -2.65 -7.47 0.79
CA ARG A 76 -1.29 -7.20 0.33
C ARG A 76 -1.06 -7.66 -1.11
N ASP A 77 -1.64 -8.77 -1.54
CA ASP A 77 -1.49 -9.26 -2.91
C ASP A 77 -2.06 -8.27 -3.93
N LEU A 78 -3.30 -7.84 -3.73
CA LEU A 78 -3.95 -6.87 -4.63
C LEU A 78 -3.27 -5.49 -4.57
N LYS A 79 -2.76 -5.10 -3.40
CA LYS A 79 -1.92 -3.92 -3.26
C LYS A 79 -0.61 -4.05 -4.03
N ILE A 80 0.12 -5.15 -3.91
CA ILE A 80 1.51 -5.30 -4.40
C ILE A 80 1.53 -5.69 -5.87
N ARG A 81 0.66 -6.62 -6.28
CA ARG A 81 0.57 -7.20 -7.63
C ARG A 81 -0.77 -6.91 -8.32
N PRO A 82 -1.12 -5.63 -8.55
CA PRO A 82 -2.38 -5.28 -9.23
C PRO A 82 -2.53 -5.93 -10.61
N HIS A 83 -1.42 -6.30 -11.27
CA HIS A 83 -1.42 -6.99 -12.55
C HIS A 83 -2.00 -8.39 -12.55
N ARG A 84 -2.15 -9.00 -11.36
CA ARG A 84 -2.82 -10.30 -11.20
C ARG A 84 -4.34 -10.18 -11.18
N PHE A 85 -4.88 -8.95 -11.13
CA PHE A 85 -6.31 -8.70 -10.97
C PHE A 85 -6.84 -7.96 -12.21
N PRO A 86 -7.55 -8.65 -13.12
CA PRO A 86 -8.08 -8.03 -14.35
C PRO A 86 -8.97 -6.82 -14.10
N ALA A 87 -9.71 -6.81 -12.98
CA ALA A 87 -10.52 -5.69 -12.54
C ALA A 87 -9.70 -4.40 -12.26
N VAL A 88 -8.39 -4.51 -12.03
CA VAL A 88 -7.45 -3.40 -11.87
C VAL A 88 -6.62 -3.20 -13.13
N TRP A 89 -6.11 -4.28 -13.72
CA TRP A 89 -5.11 -4.18 -14.79
C TRP A 89 -5.66 -3.75 -16.15
N ARG A 90 -7.00 -3.78 -16.34
CA ARG A 90 -7.67 -3.28 -17.56
C ARG A 90 -7.61 -1.76 -17.76
N TYR A 91 -7.13 -1.01 -16.76
CA TYR A 91 -6.96 0.45 -16.81
C TYR A 91 -5.54 0.80 -17.26
N ASP A 92 -5.33 2.03 -17.75
CA ASP A 92 -3.98 2.51 -18.14
C ASP A 92 -3.10 2.81 -16.92
N GLY A 93 -3.74 3.09 -15.79
CA GLY A 93 -3.08 3.28 -14.52
C GLY A 93 -4.05 3.34 -13.36
N SER A 94 -3.48 3.34 -12.15
CA SER A 94 -4.26 3.32 -10.92
C SER A 94 -3.65 4.15 -9.80
N LEU A 95 -4.51 4.63 -8.91
CA LEU A 95 -4.20 5.16 -7.60
C LEU A 95 -4.69 4.16 -6.55
N TYR A 96 -3.77 3.45 -5.92
CA TYR A 96 -4.07 2.67 -4.74
C TYR A 96 -4.05 3.55 -3.50
N VAL A 97 -5.03 3.36 -2.63
CA VAL A 97 -5.16 4.04 -1.34
C VAL A 97 -5.46 2.99 -0.26
N ASP A 98 -4.63 2.88 0.78
CA ASP A 98 -4.90 2.03 1.95
C ASP A 98 -6.29 2.38 2.52
N SER A 99 -7.04 1.39 3.02
CA SER A 99 -8.43 1.56 3.49
C SER A 99 -8.60 2.54 4.66
N ASN A 100 -7.53 2.77 5.42
CA ASN A 100 -7.50 3.76 6.50
C ASN A 100 -7.08 5.18 6.04
N VAL A 101 -7.01 5.42 4.74
CA VAL A 101 -6.74 6.73 4.14
C VAL A 101 -7.99 7.22 3.43
N ARG A 102 -8.44 8.42 3.78
CA ARG A 102 -9.58 9.09 3.15
C ARG A 102 -9.12 10.01 2.03
N ILE A 103 -9.89 10.07 0.96
CA ILE A 103 -9.72 11.03 -0.14
C ILE A 103 -10.74 12.14 0.07
N HIS A 104 -10.31 13.40 0.07
CA HIS A 104 -11.22 14.53 0.30
C HIS A 104 -11.04 15.68 -0.70
N GLN A 105 -10.21 15.50 -1.73
CA GLN A 105 -10.12 16.37 -2.90
C GLN A 105 -9.99 15.53 -4.17
N ARG A 106 -10.34 16.13 -5.33
CA ARG A 106 -10.12 15.50 -6.64
C ARG A 106 -8.67 15.05 -6.82
N VAL A 107 -8.49 13.80 -7.21
CA VAL A 107 -7.16 13.17 -7.39
C VAL A 107 -6.66 13.23 -8.83
N TRP A 108 -7.44 13.77 -9.75
CA TRP A 108 -7.03 13.96 -11.15
C TRP A 108 -5.66 14.60 -11.32
N PRO A 109 -5.33 15.70 -10.61
CA PRO A 109 -4.00 16.32 -10.71
C PRO A 109 -2.86 15.37 -10.30
N LEU A 110 -3.12 14.37 -9.46
CA LEU A 110 -2.15 13.35 -9.11
C LEU A 110 -2.00 12.33 -10.23
N LEU A 111 -3.11 11.83 -10.78
CA LEU A 111 -3.11 10.87 -11.90
C LEU A 111 -2.43 11.45 -13.14
N TYR A 112 -2.71 12.71 -13.48
CA TYR A 112 -2.07 13.41 -14.61
C TYR A 112 -0.54 13.54 -14.45
N LYS A 113 0.01 13.55 -13.22
CA LYS A 113 1.48 13.53 -13.04
C LYS A 113 2.12 12.27 -13.61
N LEU A 114 1.43 11.12 -13.58
CA LEU A 114 1.95 9.91 -14.21
C LEU A 114 2.11 10.11 -15.71
N VAL A 115 1.13 10.77 -16.35
CA VAL A 115 1.13 11.05 -17.80
C VAL A 115 2.24 12.05 -18.14
N LEU A 116 2.21 13.23 -17.50
CA LEU A 116 3.10 14.34 -17.82
C LEU A 116 4.57 14.01 -17.59
N ASN A 117 4.89 13.32 -16.49
CA ASN A 117 6.28 13.05 -16.13
C ASN A 117 6.81 11.75 -16.75
N SER A 118 6.05 11.12 -17.64
CA SER A 118 6.33 9.78 -18.14
C SER A 118 6.75 8.82 -17.01
N THR A 119 6.04 8.88 -15.88
CA THR A 119 6.40 8.13 -14.68
C THR A 119 5.60 6.84 -14.59
N ASP A 120 6.24 5.76 -14.14
CA ASP A 120 5.62 4.46 -13.96
C ASP A 120 5.10 4.28 -12.53
N LEU A 121 5.87 4.72 -11.53
CA LEU A 121 5.51 4.65 -10.11
C LEU A 121 5.66 6.01 -9.44
N ALA A 122 4.65 6.45 -8.69
CA ALA A 122 4.81 7.57 -7.76
C ALA A 122 4.30 7.23 -6.36
N ALA A 123 5.05 7.64 -5.35
CA ALA A 123 4.67 7.52 -3.95
C ALA A 123 5.23 8.71 -3.19
N TYR A 124 4.74 8.94 -1.97
CA TYR A 124 5.36 9.92 -1.09
C TYR A 124 6.63 9.34 -0.45
N ASP A 125 7.60 10.20 -0.17
CA ASP A 125 8.73 9.80 0.67
C ASP A 125 8.29 9.70 2.12
N PHE A 126 8.83 8.71 2.83
CA PHE A 126 8.63 8.53 4.25
C PHE A 126 9.91 8.93 5.00
N GLY A 127 9.76 9.67 6.09
CA GLY A 127 10.89 10.31 6.78
C GLY A 127 11.85 9.37 7.51
N ARG A 128 11.66 8.04 7.40
CA ARG A 128 12.57 7.06 7.99
C ARG A 128 13.55 6.58 6.94
N ASP A 129 14.81 6.45 7.34
CA ASP A 129 15.81 5.71 6.59
C ASP A 129 15.57 4.19 6.71
N LEU A 130 16.41 3.39 6.04
CA LEU A 130 16.29 1.94 6.06
C LEU A 130 16.42 1.35 7.48
N ALA A 131 17.36 1.85 8.29
CA ALA A 131 17.58 1.35 9.64
C ALA A 131 16.40 1.67 10.57
N GLY A 132 15.90 2.92 10.52
CA GLY A 132 14.73 3.35 11.27
C GLY A 132 13.45 2.63 10.85
N GLU A 133 13.28 2.33 9.56
CA GLU A 133 12.18 1.50 9.09
C GLU A 133 12.26 0.08 9.62
N ALA A 134 13.44 -0.55 9.56
CA ALA A 134 13.65 -1.90 10.08
C ALA A 134 13.36 -1.99 11.59
N ALA A 135 13.86 -1.02 12.38
CA ALA A 135 13.57 -0.93 13.81
C ALA A 135 12.06 -0.78 14.08
N TRP A 136 11.36 0.04 13.27
CA TRP A 136 9.91 0.17 13.39
C TRP A 136 9.18 -1.12 13.03
N VAL A 137 9.56 -1.79 11.94
CA VAL A 137 8.96 -3.06 11.51
C VAL A 137 9.11 -4.12 12.61
N ARG A 138 10.30 -4.24 13.20
CA ARG A 138 10.56 -5.14 14.33
C ARG A 138 9.60 -4.85 15.49
N ARG A 139 9.54 -3.60 15.97
CA ARG A 139 8.65 -3.21 17.06
C ARG A 139 7.17 -3.42 16.72
N TYR A 140 6.77 -3.11 15.49
CA TYR A 140 5.41 -3.30 15.03
C TYR A 140 5.02 -4.78 15.09
N LEU A 141 5.83 -5.67 14.53
CA LEU A 141 5.53 -7.09 14.47
C LEU A 141 5.52 -7.71 15.87
N LEU A 142 6.52 -7.41 16.71
CA LEU A 142 6.56 -7.88 18.09
C LEU A 142 5.35 -7.43 18.93
N SER A 143 4.80 -6.25 18.66
CA SER A 143 3.65 -5.71 19.43
C SER A 143 2.28 -6.09 18.88
N ARG A 144 2.17 -6.53 17.63
CA ARG A 144 0.88 -6.68 16.94
C ARG A 144 0.56 -8.10 16.47
N THR A 145 1.53 -8.99 16.36
CA THR A 145 1.26 -10.37 15.94
C THR A 145 1.61 -11.38 17.02
N VAL A 146 0.72 -12.35 17.21
CA VAL A 146 0.95 -13.50 18.09
C VAL A 146 2.07 -14.41 17.57
N ARG A 147 2.40 -14.32 16.27
CA ARG A 147 3.39 -15.15 15.58
C ARG A 147 4.79 -15.05 16.19
N PHE A 148 5.16 -13.90 16.76
CA PHE A 148 6.51 -13.64 17.29
C PHE A 148 6.57 -13.62 18.82
N ARG A 149 5.73 -14.43 19.49
CA ARG A 149 5.72 -14.53 20.96
C ARG A 149 6.81 -15.45 21.50
N SER A 150 7.17 -16.54 20.80
CA SER A 150 8.22 -17.47 21.23
C SER A 150 9.62 -16.90 21.00
N ALA A 151 10.62 -17.42 21.73
CA ALA A 151 12.00 -16.98 21.60
C ALA A 151 12.56 -17.29 20.20
N GLU A 152 12.24 -18.46 19.66
CA GLU A 152 12.65 -18.93 18.33
C GLU A 152 12.09 -18.03 17.24
N ALA A 153 10.80 -17.67 17.33
CA ALA A 153 10.15 -16.79 16.37
C ALA A 153 10.75 -15.37 16.40
N ARG A 154 11.14 -14.87 17.58
CA ARG A 154 11.83 -13.59 17.73
C ARG A 154 13.25 -13.63 17.16
N ALA A 155 13.99 -14.71 17.41
CA ALA A 155 15.32 -14.92 16.87
C ALA A 155 15.27 -14.96 15.34
N TRP A 156 14.33 -15.72 14.76
CA TRP A 156 14.09 -15.76 13.32
C TRP A 156 13.75 -14.37 12.76
N LEU A 157 12.87 -13.60 13.41
CA LEU A 157 12.50 -12.25 12.97
C LEU A 157 13.73 -11.32 12.93
N ASN A 158 14.53 -11.31 13.99
CA ASN A 158 15.71 -10.45 14.06
C ASN A 158 16.71 -10.83 12.95
N HIS A 159 17.02 -12.12 12.82
CA HIS A 159 17.94 -12.61 11.81
C HIS A 159 17.47 -12.29 10.39
N SER A 160 16.19 -12.52 10.10
CA SER A 160 15.60 -12.28 8.77
C SER A 160 15.61 -10.79 8.41
N LEU A 161 15.31 -9.92 9.39
CA LEU A 161 15.35 -8.47 9.21
C LEU A 161 16.78 -7.98 8.94
N GLU A 162 17.76 -8.47 9.71
CA GLU A 162 19.17 -8.14 9.54
C GLU A 162 19.69 -8.57 8.16
N GLN A 163 19.36 -9.78 7.73
CA GLN A 163 19.73 -10.27 6.39
C GLN A 163 19.09 -9.43 5.28
N GLN A 164 17.81 -9.08 5.39
CA GLN A 164 17.15 -8.21 4.40
C GLN A 164 17.81 -6.83 4.34
N VAL A 165 18.02 -6.18 5.49
CA VAL A 165 18.66 -4.85 5.56
C VAL A 165 20.08 -4.89 5.01
N ALA A 166 20.88 -5.90 5.37
CA ALA A 166 22.24 -6.07 4.87
C ALA A 166 22.27 -6.25 3.34
N ARG A 167 21.35 -7.05 2.79
CA ARG A 167 21.20 -7.18 1.33
C ARG A 167 20.83 -5.85 0.68
N TYR A 168 19.84 -5.12 1.21
CA TYR A 168 19.42 -3.85 0.62
C TYR A 168 20.55 -2.81 0.63
N ARG A 169 21.33 -2.75 1.72
CA ARG A 169 22.52 -1.89 1.84
C ARG A 169 23.59 -2.20 0.80
N ARG A 170 23.94 -3.48 0.63
CA ARG A 170 24.94 -3.94 -0.37
C ARG A 170 24.57 -3.55 -1.79
N HIS A 171 23.28 -3.54 -2.11
CA HIS A 171 22.80 -3.13 -3.44
C HIS A 171 22.61 -1.61 -3.59
N GLY A 172 23.05 -0.79 -2.62
CA GLY A 172 23.10 0.67 -2.75
C GLY A 172 21.91 1.43 -2.15
N ASP A 173 21.08 0.81 -1.29
CA ASP A 173 19.85 1.48 -0.80
C ASP A 173 20.16 2.59 0.22
N HIS A 174 21.36 2.57 0.80
CA HIS A 174 21.88 3.62 1.68
C HIS A 174 22.00 4.99 0.99
N LEU A 175 22.18 5.01 -0.35
CA LEU A 175 22.19 6.24 -1.15
C LEU A 175 20.80 6.88 -1.22
N TRP A 176 19.75 6.10 -0.95
CA TRP A 176 18.36 6.52 -0.95
C TRP A 176 17.94 6.63 0.51
N ASN A 177 18.35 7.73 1.16
CA ASN A 177 18.29 7.95 2.61
C ASN A 177 16.86 8.03 3.22
N ARG A 178 15.82 7.61 2.46
CA ARG A 178 14.41 7.66 2.85
C ARG A 178 13.66 6.48 2.25
N THR A 179 12.78 5.88 3.06
CA THR A 179 11.81 4.89 2.61
C THR A 179 10.63 5.56 1.90
N MET A 180 9.74 4.76 1.32
CA MET A 180 8.57 5.24 0.58
C MET A 180 7.28 4.93 1.34
N TYR A 181 6.28 5.79 1.22
CA TYR A 181 4.99 5.61 1.88
C TYR A 181 4.05 4.73 1.06
N GLY A 182 3.91 3.47 1.47
CA GLY A 182 3.14 2.48 0.72
C GLY A 182 1.63 2.63 0.79
N LYS A 183 1.09 3.58 1.58
CA LYS A 183 -0.37 3.74 1.70
C LYS A 183 -1.04 4.42 0.50
N VAL A 184 -0.27 5.13 -0.31
CA VAL A 184 -0.75 5.82 -1.50
C VAL A 184 0.24 5.56 -2.62
N LEU A 185 -0.19 4.86 -3.67
CA LEU A 185 0.66 4.46 -4.78
C LEU A 185 -0.02 4.81 -6.10
N LEU A 186 0.64 5.61 -6.92
CA LEU A 186 0.23 5.89 -8.29
C LEU A 186 1.03 5.01 -9.22
N ARG A 187 0.35 4.35 -10.15
CA ARG A 187 0.96 3.37 -11.03
C ARG A 187 0.47 3.53 -12.46
N ARG A 188 1.40 3.54 -13.40
CA ARG A 188 1.12 3.23 -14.80
C ARG A 188 1.11 1.71 -14.97
N HIS A 189 0.13 1.17 -15.68
CA HIS A 189 0.04 -0.25 -15.93
C HIS A 189 0.84 -0.62 -17.18
N ASN A 190 2.05 -1.15 -16.98
CA ASN A 190 2.94 -1.57 -18.04
C ASN A 190 3.80 -2.77 -17.62
N ALA A 191 4.68 -3.24 -18.51
CA ALA A 191 5.55 -4.37 -18.23
C ALA A 191 6.46 -4.16 -17.01
N CYS A 192 7.04 -2.97 -16.87
CA CYS A 192 7.89 -2.65 -15.71
C CYS A 192 7.15 -2.70 -14.38
N MET A 193 5.91 -2.23 -14.35
CA MET A 193 5.09 -2.28 -13.16
C MET A 193 4.75 -3.72 -12.75
N ARG A 194 4.66 -4.66 -13.70
CA ARG A 194 4.54 -6.10 -13.40
C ARG A 194 5.80 -6.63 -12.71
N THR A 195 6.97 -6.35 -13.30
CA THR A 195 8.27 -6.72 -12.71
C THR A 195 8.42 -6.17 -11.30
N PHE A 196 8.07 -4.89 -11.08
CA PHE A 196 8.07 -4.28 -9.76
C PHE A 196 7.15 -5.02 -8.77
N GLY A 197 5.90 -5.30 -9.17
CA GLY A 197 4.95 -6.01 -8.34
C GLY A 197 5.43 -7.41 -7.96
N ASP A 198 6.01 -8.16 -8.90
CA ASP A 198 6.52 -9.52 -8.65
C ASP A 198 7.73 -9.52 -7.72
N LEU A 199 8.67 -8.59 -7.90
CA LEU A 199 9.81 -8.38 -6.99
C LEU A 199 9.33 -8.04 -5.58
N TRP A 200 8.38 -7.11 -5.47
CA TRP A 200 7.88 -6.66 -4.19
C TRP A 200 7.10 -7.75 -3.45
N TRP A 201 6.37 -8.59 -4.19
CA TRP A 201 5.71 -9.76 -3.64
C TRP A 201 6.70 -10.80 -3.14
N GLN A 202 7.75 -11.09 -3.91
CA GLN A 202 8.81 -12.02 -3.50
C GLN A 202 9.46 -11.56 -2.19
N GLU A 203 9.76 -10.27 -2.04
CA GLU A 203 10.29 -9.73 -0.78
C GLU A 203 9.30 -9.83 0.38
N TYR A 204 8.01 -9.63 0.12
CA TYR A 204 6.97 -9.77 1.13
C TYR A 204 6.80 -11.24 1.58
N THR A 205 6.87 -12.21 0.66
CA THR A 205 6.64 -13.63 0.99
C THR A 205 7.87 -14.35 1.52
N ASN A 206 9.07 -14.00 1.04
CA ASN A 206 10.30 -14.70 1.40
C ASN A 206 11.05 -14.03 2.56
N GLY A 207 10.63 -12.82 2.94
CA GLY A 207 11.26 -12.05 4.00
C GLY A 207 10.33 -11.75 5.16
N VAL A 208 10.65 -10.68 5.88
CA VAL A 208 9.78 -10.16 6.94
C VAL A 208 8.47 -9.65 6.30
N PRO A 209 7.28 -10.04 6.80
CA PRO A 209 5.99 -9.80 6.14
C PRO A 209 5.52 -8.34 6.30
N ARG A 210 6.33 -7.38 5.84
CA ARG A 210 6.04 -5.95 5.79
C ARG A 210 6.46 -5.31 4.47
N ASP A 211 5.45 -4.83 3.76
CA ASP A 211 5.52 -4.24 2.43
C ASP A 211 6.31 -2.92 2.41
N GLN A 212 6.21 -2.11 3.47
CA GLN A 212 6.87 -0.81 3.57
C GLN A 212 8.41 -0.90 3.51
N LEU A 213 9.01 -1.96 4.07
CA LEU A 213 10.47 -2.12 4.17
C LEU A 213 11.12 -2.39 2.80
N SER A 214 10.48 -3.23 1.99
CA SER A 214 11.00 -3.67 0.69
C SER A 214 10.60 -2.76 -0.48
N LEU A 215 9.64 -1.85 -0.30
CA LEU A 215 9.09 -1.00 -1.36
C LEU A 215 10.17 -0.22 -2.13
N ARG A 216 11.09 0.45 -1.41
CA ARG A 216 12.16 1.25 -2.02
C ARG A 216 13.14 0.37 -2.78
N TYR A 217 13.61 -0.70 -2.13
CA TYR A 217 14.50 -1.69 -2.72
C TYR A 217 13.93 -2.27 -4.03
N CYS A 218 12.66 -2.68 -4.03
CA CYS A 218 12.01 -3.27 -5.21
C CYS A 218 11.83 -2.26 -6.35
N THR A 219 11.59 -0.99 -6.00
CA THR A 219 11.53 0.11 -6.98
C THR A 219 12.84 0.23 -7.74
N ARG A 220 13.97 0.22 -7.02
CA ARG A 220 15.30 0.27 -7.64
C ARG A 220 15.59 -0.97 -8.46
N GLU A 221 15.27 -2.16 -7.93
CA GLU A 221 15.54 -3.39 -8.66
C GLU A 221 14.75 -3.47 -9.96
N ALA A 222 13.50 -3.03 -9.96
CA ALA A 222 12.71 -2.87 -11.18
C ALA A 222 13.30 -1.81 -12.12
N ASN A 223 13.80 -0.69 -11.59
CA ASN A 223 14.51 0.31 -12.40
C ASN A 223 15.74 -0.31 -13.09
N ARG A 224 16.55 -1.08 -12.37
CA ARG A 224 17.74 -1.77 -12.93
C ARG A 224 17.36 -2.82 -13.97
N ARG A 225 16.27 -3.57 -13.76
CA ARG A 225 15.88 -4.69 -14.65
C ARG A 225 15.16 -4.27 -15.92
N CYS A 226 14.35 -3.21 -15.86
CA CYS A 226 13.48 -2.85 -16.98
C CYS A 226 13.36 -1.35 -17.23
N GLY A 227 14.03 -0.51 -16.42
CA GLY A 227 13.95 0.94 -16.57
C GLY A 227 12.72 1.59 -15.92
N LEU A 228 12.10 0.96 -14.91
CA LEU A 228 10.98 1.56 -14.15
C LEU A 228 11.30 3.00 -13.73
N ARG A 229 10.48 3.96 -14.16
CA ARG A 229 10.62 5.38 -13.81
C ARG A 229 9.82 5.70 -12.57
N PHE A 230 10.52 6.15 -11.53
CA PHE A 230 9.92 6.53 -10.25
C PHE A 230 9.98 8.04 -10.03
N THR A 231 8.95 8.61 -9.41
CA THR A 231 8.98 9.99 -8.92
C THR A 231 8.41 10.11 -7.51
N SER A 232 8.95 11.05 -6.72
CA SER A 232 8.40 11.37 -5.41
C SER A 232 7.22 12.35 -5.54
N LEU A 233 6.14 12.07 -4.82
CA LEU A 233 5.04 13.02 -4.64
C LEU A 233 5.35 14.12 -3.61
N GLY A 234 6.55 14.05 -3.01
CA GLY A 234 7.01 14.90 -1.94
C GLY A 234 7.07 14.17 -0.60
N TRP A 235 7.48 14.92 0.42
CA TRP A 235 7.64 14.40 1.77
C TRP A 235 6.30 14.16 2.46
N ASN A 236 6.09 12.95 2.98
CA ASN A 236 4.92 12.63 3.79
C ASN A 236 5.10 13.01 5.27
N GLY A 237 6.31 12.97 5.84
CA GLY A 237 6.54 13.30 7.26
C GLY A 237 5.58 12.60 8.23
N ARG A 238 4.61 13.35 8.77
CA ARG A 238 3.40 12.82 9.44
C ARG A 238 2.16 13.56 8.94
N HIS A 239 2.06 13.57 7.61
CA HIS A 239 1.12 14.24 6.72
C HIS A 239 1.50 15.71 6.42
N GLY A 240 2.50 15.92 5.56
CA GLY A 240 2.84 17.26 5.07
C GLY A 240 1.70 17.91 4.25
N PRO A 241 1.77 19.22 3.95
CA PRO A 241 0.70 19.95 3.25
C PRO A 241 0.29 19.33 1.92
N ARG A 242 1.25 18.73 1.19
CA ARG A 242 0.98 18.04 -0.09
C ARG A 242 0.18 16.75 0.10
N PHE A 243 0.43 15.99 1.16
CA PHE A 243 -0.36 14.80 1.47
C PHE A 243 -1.75 15.21 1.94
N TYR A 244 -1.83 16.13 2.91
CA TYR A 244 -3.11 16.60 3.45
C TYR A 244 -3.97 17.37 2.46
N ARG A 245 -3.40 17.86 1.35
CA ARG A 245 -4.19 18.40 0.26
C ARG A 245 -5.16 17.37 -0.32
N TYR A 246 -4.78 16.10 -0.40
CA TYR A 246 -5.60 15.07 -1.04
C TYR A 246 -6.12 14.02 -0.07
N PHE A 247 -5.33 13.73 0.97
CA PHE A 247 -5.48 12.53 1.78
C PHE A 247 -5.48 12.83 3.27
N GLN A 248 -6.23 12.05 4.04
CA GLN A 248 -6.22 12.09 5.50
C GLN A 248 -6.14 10.68 6.06
N VAL A 249 -5.24 10.43 7.00
CA VAL A 249 -5.16 9.11 7.67
C VAL A 249 -6.08 9.07 8.86
N HIS A 250 -6.87 8.01 8.95
CA HIS A 250 -7.72 7.71 10.08
C HIS A 250 -7.18 6.53 10.84
N PHE A 251 -7.09 6.70 12.15
CA PHE A 251 -6.75 5.62 13.06
C PHE A 251 -8.04 5.18 13.73
N SER A 252 -8.36 3.88 13.66
CA SER A 252 -9.50 3.36 14.42
C SER A 252 -9.26 3.57 15.93
N PRO A 253 -10.31 3.62 16.78
CA PRO A 253 -10.16 3.78 18.22
C PRO A 253 -9.18 2.77 18.85
N ASN A 254 -9.17 1.52 18.35
CA ASN A 254 -8.24 0.46 18.74
C ASN A 254 -6.76 0.74 18.36
N GLN A 255 -6.50 1.66 17.44
CA GLN A 255 -5.17 2.12 17.06
C GLN A 255 -4.74 3.36 17.87
N LYS A 256 -5.67 4.22 18.32
CA LYS A 256 -5.39 5.48 19.04
C LYS A 256 -4.82 5.27 20.46
N GLY A 257 -5.43 4.40 21.27
CA GLY A 257 -4.96 4.13 22.64
C GLY A 257 -3.57 3.46 22.70
N ARG A 258 -3.16 2.80 21.62
CA ARG A 258 -1.89 2.07 21.53
C ARG A 258 -0.76 2.87 20.87
N LEU A 259 -1.01 4.05 20.30
CA LEU A 259 0.03 4.95 19.77
C LEU A 259 0.49 5.98 20.80
N ALA A 260 -0.18 6.10 21.95
CA ALA A 260 0.18 7.03 23.01
C ALA A 260 1.53 6.70 23.70
N GLY A 261 1.98 5.45 23.65
CA GLY A 261 3.32 5.03 24.09
C GLY A 261 4.43 5.22 23.06
N PHE A 262 4.18 5.96 21.98
CA PHE A 262 5.09 6.15 20.84
C PHE A 262 5.52 7.62 20.68
N ARG A 263 5.73 8.32 21.80
CA ARG A 263 6.49 9.58 21.82
C ARG A 263 7.98 9.27 21.70
#